data_AF-A0AAW4WA17-F1
#
_entry.id   AF-A0AAW4WA17-F1
#
_cell.length_a   1.000
_cell.length_b   1.000
_cell.length_c   1.000
_cell.angle_alpha   90.00
_cell.angle_beta   90.00
_cell.angle_gamma   90.00
#
_symmetry.space_group_name_H-M   'P 1'
#
loop_
_entity.id
_entity.type
_entity.pdbx_description
1 polymer ?
#
loop_
_entity_poly.entity_id
_entity_poly.type
_entity_poly.pdbx_seq_one_letter_code
_entity_poly.pdbx_strand_id
1 'polypeptide(L)'
;MESRLEELLSNVEGVGEVEVIIMTGDEGNTENFSISSKNEVTGVLVAAQGAGSAVTVQNIQQAIMALFQIDANKIRLKKMSLRNPL
;
A
#
# COMPACT_ATOMS: atom_id res chain seq x y z
N MET A 1 -8.93 -6.42 -3.16
CA MET A 1 -8.20 -6.47 -1.87
C MET A 1 -7.71 -5.08 -1.48
N GLU A 2 -7.27 -4.28 -2.45
CA GLU A 2 -6.84 -2.88 -2.28
C GLU A 2 -7.85 -2.02 -1.52
N SER A 3 -9.11 -1.97 -1.96
CA SER A 3 -10.12 -1.09 -1.34
C SER A 3 -10.35 -1.34 0.15
N ARG A 4 -10.20 -2.59 0.62
CA ARG A 4 -10.28 -2.90 2.06
C ARG A 4 -9.07 -2.40 2.82
N LEU A 5 -7.88 -2.47 2.21
CA LEU A 5 -6.67 -1.93 2.82
C LEU A 5 -6.75 -0.40 2.89
N GLU A 6 -7.20 0.26 1.83
CA GLU A 6 -7.39 1.71 1.80
C GLU A 6 -8.38 2.18 2.88
N GLU A 7 -9.53 1.49 3.00
CA GLU A 7 -10.52 1.79 4.03
C GLU A 7 -9.95 1.63 5.44
N LEU A 8 -9.20 0.56 5.70
CA LEU A 8 -8.58 0.35 7.01
C LEU A 8 -7.56 1.43 7.34
N LEU A 9 -6.70 1.78 6.37
CA LEU A 9 -5.66 2.77 6.57
C LEU A 9 -6.24 4.20 6.71
N SER A 10 -7.32 4.53 6.00
CA SER A 10 -7.94 5.86 6.10
C SER A 10 -8.59 6.12 7.48
N ASN A 11 -8.99 5.06 8.18
CA ASN A 11 -9.51 5.13 9.55
C ASN A 11 -8.41 5.28 10.62
N VAL A 12 -7.12 5.15 10.26
CA VAL A 12 -6.02 5.34 11.20
C VAL A 12 -5.72 6.82 11.37
N GLU A 13 -5.73 7.28 12.63
CA GLU A 13 -5.44 8.67 12.97
C GLU A 13 -4.07 9.11 12.42
N GLY A 14 -4.08 10.22 11.69
CA GLY A 14 -2.88 10.81 11.10
C GLY A 14 -2.46 10.22 9.74
N VAL A 15 -3.18 9.25 9.16
CA VAL A 15 -2.91 8.74 7.80
C VAL A 15 -3.44 9.69 6.71
N GLY A 16 -4.64 10.26 6.91
CA GLY A 16 -5.29 11.12 5.92
C GLY A 16 -5.70 10.36 4.66
N GLU A 17 -5.61 11.03 3.51
CA GLU A 17 -5.87 10.39 2.21
C GLU A 17 -4.80 9.34 1.90
N VAL A 18 -5.25 8.21 1.37
CA VAL A 18 -4.43 7.04 1.08
C VAL A 18 -4.76 6.46 -0.30
N GLU A 19 -3.74 6.04 -1.02
CA GLU A 19 -3.85 5.31 -2.30
C GLU A 19 -2.94 4.09 -2.22
N VAL A 20 -3.47 2.92 -2.55
CA VAL A 20 -2.78 1.64 -2.40
C VAL A 20 -2.72 0.93 -3.74
N ILE A 21 -1.52 0.46 -4.10
CA ILE A 21 -1.30 -0.42 -5.24
C ILE A 21 -0.67 -1.72 -4.75
N ILE A 22 -1.31 -2.85 -5.06
CA ILE A 22 -0.79 -4.18 -4.72
C ILE A 22 -0.17 -4.80 -5.98
N MET A 23 1.11 -5.16 -5.88
CA MET A 23 1.82 -5.90 -6.92
C MET A 23 1.67 -7.39 -6.65
N THR A 24 1.10 -8.11 -7.60
CA THR A 24 1.00 -9.56 -7.60
C THR A 24 1.83 -10.14 -8.72
N GLY A 25 2.68 -11.12 -8.42
CA GLY A 25 3.46 -11.84 -9.41
C GLY A 25 2.73 -13.10 -9.85
N ASP A 26 2.66 -13.34 -11.16
CA ASP A 26 2.64 -14.70 -11.71
C ASP A 26 4.06 -14.96 -12.22
N GLU A 27 4.64 -16.13 -11.98
CA GLU A 27 6.01 -16.49 -12.39
C GLU A 27 6.15 -16.65 -13.93
N GLY A 28 5.59 -15.73 -14.72
CA GLY A 28 5.60 -15.81 -16.18
C GLY A 28 4.92 -14.70 -16.98
N ASN A 29 4.34 -13.64 -16.41
CA ASN A 29 3.77 -12.57 -17.24
C ASN A 29 3.83 -11.18 -16.59
N THR A 30 4.80 -10.38 -17.03
CA THR A 30 5.18 -9.06 -16.48
C THR A 30 4.20 -7.93 -16.82
N GLU A 31 3.06 -8.19 -17.49
CA GLU A 31 2.27 -7.12 -18.12
C GLU A 31 0.84 -6.95 -17.60
N ASN A 32 0.41 -7.64 -16.54
CA ASN A 32 -0.95 -7.52 -16.04
C ASN A 32 -1.01 -7.08 -14.57
N PHE A 33 -1.28 -5.80 -14.33
CA PHE A 33 -1.60 -5.24 -13.00
C PHE A 33 -2.95 -5.73 -12.43
N SER A 34 -3.49 -6.86 -12.92
CA SER A 34 -4.78 -7.40 -12.47
C SER A 34 -4.59 -8.39 -11.33
N ILE A 35 -5.14 -8.04 -10.18
CA ILE A 35 -5.17 -8.87 -8.97
C ILE A 35 -6.14 -10.03 -9.20
N SER A 36 -5.60 -11.19 -9.54
CA SER A 36 -6.34 -12.46 -9.47
C SER A 36 -6.08 -13.10 -8.10
N SER A 37 -7.13 -13.61 -7.45
CA SER A 37 -7.09 -14.21 -6.09
C SER A 37 -6.17 -15.42 -5.91
N LYS A 38 -5.35 -15.75 -6.91
CA LYS A 38 -4.44 -16.90 -6.96
C LYS A 38 -2.96 -16.51 -6.95
N ASN A 39 -2.66 -15.21 -7.00
CA ASN A 39 -1.29 -14.71 -7.13
C ASN A 39 -0.69 -14.31 -5.78
N GLU A 40 0.59 -14.60 -5.62
CA GLU A 40 1.36 -14.17 -4.46
C GLU A 40 1.63 -12.66 -4.53
N VAL A 41 1.46 -11.98 -3.40
CA VAL A 41 1.78 -10.56 -3.28
C VAL A 41 3.30 -10.40 -3.27
N THR A 42 3.83 -9.77 -4.30
CA THR A 42 5.26 -9.52 -4.46
C THR A 42 5.68 -8.15 -3.93
N GLY A 43 4.74 -7.21 -3.81
CA GLY A 43 4.98 -5.90 -3.22
C GLY A 43 3.73 -5.07 -3.00
N VAL A 44 3.85 -4.03 -2.18
CA VAL A 44 2.78 -3.07 -1.90
C VAL A 44 3.35 -1.65 -1.94
N LEU A 45 2.73 -0.77 -2.72
CA LEU A 45 3.01 0.65 -2.74
C LEU A 45 1.85 1.39 -2.07
N VAL A 46 2.17 2.29 -1.15
CA VAL A 46 1.18 3.13 -0.46
C VAL A 46 1.60 4.58 -0.58
N ALA A 47 0.73 5.41 -1.14
CA ALA A 47 0.80 6.86 -0.99
C ALA A 47 -0.12 7.26 0.16
N ALA A 48 0.39 7.97 1.16
CA ALA A 48 -0.40 8.46 2.27
C ALA A 48 -0.03 9.91 2.59
N GLN A 49 -1.00 10.78 2.89
CA GLN A 49 -0.71 12.14 3.37
C GLN A 49 0.13 12.10 4.66
N GLY A 50 -0.20 11.15 5.53
CA GLY A 50 0.45 10.88 6.82
C GLY A 50 1.84 10.26 6.74
N ALA A 51 2.33 9.87 5.56
CA ALA A 51 3.65 9.24 5.43
C ALA A 51 4.84 10.20 5.67
N GLY A 52 4.59 11.41 6.20
CA GLY A 52 5.62 12.27 6.80
C GLY A 52 5.91 11.97 8.27
N SER A 53 5.06 11.20 8.96
CA SER A 53 5.24 10.80 10.35
C SER A 53 5.84 9.40 10.44
N ALA A 54 6.99 9.25 11.11
CA ALA A 54 7.65 7.96 11.27
C ALA A 54 6.74 6.93 11.97
N VAL A 55 5.95 7.38 12.95
CA VAL A 55 4.97 6.53 13.67
C VAL A 55 3.88 6.05 12.73
N THR A 56 3.33 6.95 11.91
CA THR A 56 2.28 6.61 10.93
C THR A 56 2.81 5.64 9.87
N VAL A 57 4.02 5.88 9.36
CA VAL A 57 4.69 4.98 8.41
C VAL A 57 4.87 3.59 8.99
N GLN A 58 5.33 3.48 10.23
CA GLN A 58 5.49 2.20 10.91
C GLN A 58 4.14 1.48 11.08
N ASN A 59 3.11 2.18 11.54
CA ASN A 59 1.77 1.59 11.74
C ASN A 59 1.19 1.04 10.44
N ILE A 60 1.26 1.81 9.35
CA ILE A 60 0.80 1.35 8.03
C ILE A 60 1.60 0.12 7.58
N GLN A 61 2.92 0.16 7.71
CA GLN A 61 3.77 -0.95 7.28
C GLN A 61 3.48 -2.23 8.06
N GLN A 62 3.29 -2.15 9.39
CA GLN A 62 2.93 -3.31 10.21
C GLN A 62 1.57 -3.90 9.82
N ALA A 63 0.57 -3.06 9.56
CA ALA A 63 -0.74 -3.52 9.10
C ALA A 63 -0.64 -4.31 7.79
N ILE A 64 0.14 -3.82 6.83
CA ILE A 64 0.33 -4.46 5.52
C ILE A 64 1.09 -5.78 5.66
N MET A 65 2.14 -5.82 6.48
CA MET A 65 2.88 -7.06 6.77
C MET A 65 1.95 -8.12 7.38
N ALA A 66 1.09 -7.73 8.32
CA ALA A 66 0.15 -8.66 8.94
C ALA A 66 -0.95 -9.15 7.98
N LEU A 67 -1.46 -8.27 7.12
CA LEU A 67 -2.55 -8.59 6.19
C LEU A 67 -2.12 -9.44 5.01
N PHE A 68 -0.93 -9.17 4.44
CA PHE A 68 -0.45 -9.84 3.24
C PHE A 68 0.67 -10.83 3.49
N GLN A 69 1.15 -10.94 4.73
CA GLN A 69 2.26 -11.83 5.11
C GLN A 69 3.52 -11.60 4.25
N ILE A 70 3.81 -10.33 3.95
CA ILE A 70 4.98 -9.91 3.19
C ILE A 70 6.00 -9.19 4.08
N ASP A 71 7.26 -9.22 3.65
CA ASP A 71 8.34 -8.53 4.31
C ASP A 71 8.30 -7.01 4.14
N ALA A 72 8.81 -6.30 5.14
CA ALA A 72 8.98 -4.85 5.16
C ALA A 72 9.69 -4.30 3.91
N ASN A 73 10.68 -5.02 3.37
CA ASN A 73 11.47 -4.60 2.21
C ASN A 73 10.67 -4.61 0.89
N LYS A 74 9.50 -5.27 0.87
CA LYS A 74 8.56 -5.31 -0.26
C LYS A 74 7.51 -4.19 -0.19
N ILE A 75 7.52 -3.38 0.86
CA ILE A 75 6.57 -2.30 1.08
C ILE A 75 7.25 -0.96 0.81
N ARG A 76 6.61 -0.12 0.00
CA ARG A 76 7.07 1.23 -0.31
C ARG A 76 6.00 2.23 0.13
N LEU A 77 6.35 3.10 1.06
CA LEU A 77 5.51 4.23 1.44
C LEU A 77 6.03 5.52 0.84
N LYS A 78 5.13 6.34 0.31
CA LYS A 78 5.42 7.69 -0.17
C LYS A 78 4.44 8.68 0.44
N LYS A 79 4.96 9.87 0.76
CA LYS A 79 4.09 10.99 1.13
C LYS A 79 3.31 11.42 -0.10
N MET A 80 1.99 11.38 0.01
CA MET A 80 1.10 11.90 -1.01
C MET A 80 1.16 13.43 -0.98
N SER A 81 1.49 14.02 -2.12
CA SER A 81 1.35 15.46 -2.34
C SER A 81 0.19 15.67 -3.29
N LEU A 82 -0.83 16.40 -2.84
CA LEU A 82 -1.86 16.95 -3.71
C LEU A 82 -1.14 17.79 -4.77
N ARG A 83 -1.04 17.30 -6.01
CA ARG A 83 -0.69 18.17 -7.13
C ARG A 83 -1.85 19.14 -7.26
N ASN A 84 -1.61 20.41 -6.92
CA ASN A 84 -2.50 21.49 -7.30
C ASN A 84 -2.49 21.54 -8.84
N PRO A 85 -3.60 21.22 -9.54
CA PRO A 85 -3.68 21.59 -10.95
C PRO A 85 -3.71 23.12 -11.00
N LEU A 86 -2.77 23.70 -11.75
CA LEU A 86 -2.73 25.13 -12.09
C LEU A 86 -3.89 25.48 -13.03
#